data_AF-A0A820PSM5-F1
#
_entry.id   AF-A0A820PSM5-F1
#
_cell.length_a   1.000
_cell.length_b   1.000
_cell.length_c   1.000
_cell.angle_alpha   90.00
_cell.angle_beta   90.00
_cell.angle_gamma   90.00
#
_symmetry.space_group_name_H-M   'P 1'
#
loop_
_entity.id
_entity.type
_entity.pdbx_description
1 polymer ?
#
loop_
_entity_poly.entity_id
_entity_poly.type
_entity_poly.pdbx_seq_one_letter_code
_entity_poly.pdbx_strand_id
1 'polypeptide(L)'
;ADLLDILSNGNEPEKVMRHLTKLFDSMSKLKLTEERGVTTKIATAMWAKDGEFMQFPSSCDLNGQVEVWLNRLLEKQCETVRHHLTEAVAAYEDKARDQWIMDFPAQVALTGSQIWWTVEVCAAFAKLEEGYE
;
A
#
# COMPACT_ATOMS: atom_id res chain seq x y z
N ALA A 1 2.39 -28.81 0.67
CA ALA A 1 1.24 -28.74 1.59
C ALA A 1 0.49 -27.42 1.41
N ASP A 2 1.18 -26.27 1.53
CA ASP A 2 0.56 -24.93 1.44
C ASP A 2 -0.31 -24.71 0.20
N LEU A 3 0.19 -25.04 -1.00
CA LEU A 3 -0.59 -24.85 -2.24
C LEU A 3 -1.93 -25.59 -2.22
N LEU A 4 -1.94 -26.85 -1.77
CA LEU A 4 -3.17 -27.65 -1.68
C LEU A 4 -4.11 -27.09 -0.61
N ASP A 5 -3.59 -26.59 0.51
CA ASP A 5 -4.38 -25.93 1.55
C ASP A 5 -5.02 -24.63 1.04
N ILE A 6 -4.28 -23.83 0.26
CA ILE A 6 -4.78 -22.62 -0.38
C ILE A 6 -5.90 -22.95 -1.37
N LEU A 7 -5.69 -23.94 -2.25
CA LEU A 7 -6.69 -24.33 -3.25
C LEU A 7 -7.94 -24.94 -2.60
N SER A 8 -7.77 -25.74 -1.54
CA SER A 8 -8.88 -26.40 -0.83
C SER A 8 -9.73 -25.40 -0.04
N ASN A 9 -9.13 -24.32 0.47
CA ASN A 9 -9.81 -23.27 1.22
C ASN A 9 -9.97 -21.96 0.43
N GLY A 10 -9.85 -21.99 -0.90
CA GLY A 10 -9.77 -20.79 -1.73
C GLY A 10 -10.97 -19.84 -1.63
N ASN A 11 -12.13 -20.38 -1.26
CA ASN A 11 -13.37 -19.62 -1.02
C ASN A 11 -13.48 -19.03 0.39
N GLU A 12 -12.53 -19.29 1.30
CA GLU A 12 -12.50 -18.82 2.68
C GLU A 12 -11.23 -17.97 2.91
N PRO A 13 -11.28 -16.66 2.59
CA PRO A 13 -10.11 -15.78 2.64
C PRO A 13 -9.35 -15.81 3.97
N GLU A 14 -10.06 -15.90 5.11
CA GLU A 14 -9.45 -16.01 6.44
C GLU A 14 -8.45 -17.18 6.56
N LYS A 15 -8.78 -18.34 5.97
CA LYS A 15 -7.91 -19.51 5.98
C LYS A 15 -6.73 -19.36 5.03
N VAL A 16 -6.88 -18.59 3.95
CA VAL A 16 -5.80 -18.29 3.00
C VAL A 16 -4.87 -17.20 3.56
N MET A 17 -5.38 -16.28 4.39
CA MET A 17 -4.63 -15.13 4.91
C MET A 17 -3.33 -15.49 5.64
N ARG A 18 -3.29 -16.65 6.31
CA ARG A 18 -2.06 -17.17 6.96
C ARG A 18 -0.90 -17.44 5.99
N HIS A 19 -1.18 -17.55 4.70
CA HIS A 19 -0.20 -17.78 3.64
C HIS A 19 0.23 -16.49 2.93
N LEU A 20 -0.39 -15.34 3.22
CA LEU A 20 -0.09 -14.08 2.51
C LEU A 20 1.39 -13.70 2.55
N THR A 21 2.08 -13.94 3.66
CA THR A 21 3.52 -13.65 3.78
C THR A 21 4.40 -14.49 2.86
N LYS A 22 3.90 -15.64 2.39
CA LYS A 22 4.55 -16.51 1.40
C LYS A 22 4.13 -16.18 -0.04
N LEU A 23 2.97 -15.55 -0.23
CA LEU A 23 2.41 -15.20 -1.54
C LEU A 23 2.81 -13.79 -1.99
N PHE A 24 2.97 -12.86 -1.05
CA PHE A 24 3.31 -11.47 -1.29
C PHE A 24 4.63 -11.12 -0.59
N ASP A 25 5.43 -10.28 -1.25
CA ASP A 25 6.72 -9.84 -0.70
C ASP A 25 6.56 -8.89 0.47
N SER A 26 5.56 -8.00 0.44
CA SER A 26 5.40 -6.93 1.43
C SER A 26 4.16 -7.05 2.30
N MET A 27 3.15 -7.84 1.93
CA MET A 27 1.89 -7.94 2.67
C MET A 27 1.89 -9.11 3.67
N SER A 28 1.30 -8.90 4.84
CA SER A 28 1.18 -9.92 5.89
C SER A 28 -0.25 -10.23 6.30
N LYS A 29 -1.12 -9.22 6.41
CA LYS A 29 -2.51 -9.36 6.89
C LYS A 29 -3.46 -8.41 6.16
N LEU A 30 -4.74 -8.72 6.23
CA LEU A 30 -5.85 -7.91 5.70
C LEU A 30 -6.86 -7.60 6.79
N LYS A 31 -7.49 -6.42 6.69
CA LYS A 31 -8.61 -6.02 7.54
C LYS A 31 -9.90 -6.33 6.79
N LEU A 32 -10.61 -7.38 7.20
CA LEU A 32 -11.92 -7.69 6.65
C LEU A 32 -13.00 -6.87 7.37
N THR A 33 -14.10 -6.56 6.68
CA THR A 33 -15.26 -5.94 7.33
C THR A 33 -16.06 -6.99 8.08
N GLU A 34 -16.81 -6.54 9.08
CA GLU A 34 -17.74 -7.39 9.83
C GLU A 34 -19.16 -6.85 9.64
N GLU A 35 -20.09 -7.73 9.31
CA GLU A 35 -21.51 -7.42 9.23
C GLU A 35 -22.29 -8.34 10.16
N ARG A 36 -23.01 -7.74 11.13
CA ARG A 36 -23.83 -8.48 12.12
C ARG A 36 -23.05 -9.56 12.90
N GLY A 37 -21.76 -9.32 13.16
CA GLY A 37 -20.87 -10.24 13.86
C GLY A 37 -20.30 -11.37 13.01
N VAL A 38 -20.49 -11.31 11.68
CA VAL A 38 -19.89 -12.26 10.73
C VAL A 38 -18.87 -11.51 9.88
N THR A 39 -17.64 -12.01 9.83
CA THR A 39 -16.61 -11.50 8.94
C THR A 39 -17.06 -11.68 7.48
N THR A 40 -17.02 -10.59 6.72
CA THR A 40 -17.29 -10.63 5.29
C THR A 40 -16.01 -10.95 4.52
N LYS A 41 -16.15 -11.14 3.20
CA LYS A 41 -15.01 -11.34 2.29
C LYS A 41 -14.56 -10.02 1.66
N ILE A 42 -14.83 -8.89 2.31
CA ILE A 42 -14.47 -7.57 1.83
C ILE A 42 -13.30 -7.05 2.67
N ALA A 43 -12.15 -6.84 2.03
CA ALA A 43 -10.98 -6.24 2.66
C ALA A 43 -11.00 -4.71 2.53
N THR A 44 -10.60 -4.00 3.59
CA THR A 44 -10.58 -2.53 3.66
C THR A 44 -9.19 -1.97 3.93
N ALA A 45 -8.27 -2.78 4.42
CA ALA A 45 -6.91 -2.36 4.70
C ALA A 45 -5.97 -3.56 4.67
N MET A 46 -4.67 -3.28 4.65
CA MET A 46 -3.60 -4.27 4.74
C MET A 46 -2.58 -3.88 5.81
N TRP A 47 -1.86 -4.90 6.30
CA TRP A 47 -0.61 -4.71 7.04
C TRP A 47 0.56 -5.25 6.25
N ALA A 48 1.67 -4.54 6.31
CA ALA A 48 2.95 -5.00 5.81
C ALA A 48 3.60 -6.00 6.77
N LYS A 49 4.71 -6.62 6.34
CA LYS A 49 5.46 -7.61 7.15
C LYS A 49 6.17 -6.99 8.36
N ASP A 50 6.53 -5.71 8.26
CA ASP A 50 7.12 -4.90 9.34
C ASP A 50 6.06 -4.33 10.31
N GLY A 51 4.77 -4.57 10.04
CA GLY A 51 3.66 -4.12 10.88
C GLY A 51 3.04 -2.79 10.45
N GLU A 52 3.55 -2.15 9.38
CA GLU A 52 2.97 -0.92 8.86
C GLU A 52 1.53 -1.15 8.37
N PHE A 53 0.62 -0.23 8.71
CA PHE A 53 -0.79 -0.30 8.35
C PHE A 53 -1.09 0.63 7.19
N MET A 54 -1.84 0.14 6.20
CA MET A 54 -2.32 0.94 5.07
C MET A 54 -3.80 0.69 4.82
N GLN A 55 -4.59 1.78 4.93
CA GLN A 55 -6.00 1.80 4.54
C GLN A 55 -6.12 1.81 3.01
N PHE A 56 -7.01 1.00 2.45
CA PHE A 56 -7.30 1.02 1.02
C PHE A 56 -8.18 2.24 0.66
N PRO A 57 -7.95 2.87 -0.51
CA PRO A 57 -8.80 3.95 -1.00
C PRO A 57 -10.22 3.48 -1.32
N SER A 58 -10.37 2.20 -1.68
CA SER A 58 -11.65 1.52 -1.87
C SER A 58 -11.54 0.06 -1.45
N SER A 59 -12.66 -0.53 -1.01
CA SER A 59 -12.68 -1.92 -0.56
C SER A 59 -12.31 -2.91 -1.67
N CYS A 60 -11.75 -4.06 -1.28
CA CYS A 60 -11.36 -5.15 -2.17
C CYS A 60 -12.24 -6.38 -1.92
N ASP A 61 -12.87 -6.91 -2.96
CA ASP A 61 -13.68 -8.12 -2.89
C ASP A 61 -12.85 -9.39 -3.06
N LEU A 62 -12.90 -10.26 -2.04
CA LEU A 62 -12.19 -11.54 -1.97
C LEU A 62 -13.07 -12.75 -2.34
N ASN A 63 -14.20 -12.54 -3.03
CA ASN A 63 -15.06 -13.62 -3.50
C ASN A 63 -14.53 -14.32 -4.78
N GLY A 64 -14.86 -15.60 -4.92
CA GLY A 64 -14.57 -16.41 -6.10
C GLY A 64 -13.25 -17.21 -5.99
N GLN A 65 -12.72 -17.60 -7.15
CA GLN A 65 -11.49 -18.39 -7.25
C GLN A 65 -10.29 -17.67 -6.63
N VAL A 66 -9.42 -18.44 -5.96
CA VAL A 66 -8.37 -17.90 -5.10
C VAL A 66 -7.34 -17.07 -5.86
N GLU A 67 -6.89 -17.58 -6.99
CA GLU A 67 -6.02 -16.91 -7.93
C GLU A 67 -6.61 -15.60 -8.46
N VAL A 68 -7.92 -15.54 -8.66
CA VAL A 68 -8.58 -14.34 -9.20
C VAL A 68 -8.60 -13.25 -8.15
N TRP A 69 -9.02 -13.56 -6.93
CA TRP A 69 -9.06 -12.53 -5.89
C TRP A 69 -7.67 -12.17 -5.36
N LEU A 70 -6.70 -13.08 -5.37
CA LEU A 70 -5.30 -12.74 -5.06
C LEU A 70 -4.72 -11.74 -6.06
N ASN A 71 -5.04 -11.89 -7.35
CA ASN A 71 -4.62 -10.91 -8.37
C ASN A 71 -5.31 -9.55 -8.16
N ARG A 72 -6.62 -9.53 -7.85
CA ARG A 72 -7.31 -8.27 -7.50
C ARG A 72 -6.72 -7.61 -6.27
N LEU A 73 -6.31 -8.41 -5.28
CA LEU A 73 -5.65 -7.91 -4.08
C LEU A 73 -4.28 -7.29 -4.40
N LEU A 74 -3.50 -7.90 -5.29
CA LEU A 74 -2.24 -7.34 -5.79
C LEU A 74 -2.45 -6.00 -6.50
N GLU A 75 -3.45 -5.92 -7.37
CA GLU A 75 -3.82 -4.68 -8.04
C GLU A 75 -4.22 -3.60 -7.02
N LYS A 76 -5.02 -3.97 -6.02
CA LYS A 76 -5.43 -3.07 -4.95
C LYS A 76 -4.24 -2.57 -4.12
N GLN A 77 -3.27 -3.43 -3.84
CA GLN A 77 -2.04 -3.04 -3.15
C GLN A 77 -1.30 -1.95 -3.95
N CYS A 78 -1.10 -2.16 -5.25
CA CYS A 78 -0.45 -1.19 -6.12
C CYS A 78 -1.22 0.13 -6.24
N GLU A 79 -2.56 0.06 -6.34
CA GLU A 79 -3.44 1.24 -6.33
C GLU A 79 -3.30 2.03 -5.02
N THR A 80 -3.30 1.33 -3.88
CA THR A 80 -3.19 1.94 -2.55
C THR A 80 -1.88 2.68 -2.39
N VAL A 81 -0.75 2.05 -2.71
CA VAL A 81 0.57 2.71 -2.60
C VAL A 81 0.65 3.93 -3.52
N ARG A 82 0.13 3.83 -4.76
CA ARG A 82 0.10 4.97 -5.70
C ARG A 82 -0.76 6.11 -5.18
N HIS A 83 -1.91 5.81 -4.58
CA HIS A 83 -2.78 6.81 -3.98
C HIS A 83 -2.08 7.57 -2.85
N HIS A 84 -1.56 6.85 -1.84
CA HIS A 84 -0.82 7.46 -0.73
C HIS A 84 0.40 8.26 -1.21
N LEU A 85 1.13 7.77 -2.23
CA LEU A 85 2.25 8.51 -2.82
C LEU A 85 1.82 9.81 -3.50
N THR A 86 0.67 9.81 -4.17
CA THR A 86 0.14 11.00 -4.83
C THR A 86 -0.23 12.06 -3.79
N GLU A 87 -0.89 11.65 -2.71
CA GLU A 87 -1.22 12.54 -1.58
C GLU A 87 0.03 13.06 -0.88
N ALA A 88 1.02 12.20 -0.63
CA ALA A 88 2.27 12.58 0.01
C ALA A 88 3.04 13.63 -0.80
N VAL A 89 3.17 13.42 -2.12
CA VAL A 89 3.86 14.36 -3.01
C VAL A 89 3.13 15.71 -3.05
N ALA A 90 1.79 15.71 -3.13
CA ALA A 90 0.99 16.93 -3.14
C ALA A 90 1.11 17.72 -1.83
N ALA A 91 1.15 17.03 -0.69
CA ALA A 91 1.18 17.66 0.64
C ALA A 91 2.57 18.07 1.13
N TYR A 92 3.64 17.83 0.35
CA TYR A 92 5.02 18.02 0.80
C TYR A 92 5.35 19.48 1.13
N GLU A 93 4.84 20.43 0.35
CA GLU A 93 5.10 21.86 0.57
C GLU A 93 4.16 22.49 1.62
N ASP A 94 3.12 21.78 2.06
CA ASP A 94 2.09 22.33 2.96
C ASP A 94 2.58 22.48 4.41
N LYS A 95 3.62 21.73 4.81
CA LYS A 95 4.13 21.73 6.19
C LYS A 95 5.63 21.45 6.23
N ALA A 96 6.24 21.69 7.40
CA ALA A 96 7.65 21.37 7.61
C ALA A 96 7.91 19.86 7.45
N ARG A 97 9.05 19.51 6.84
CA ARG A 97 9.38 18.13 6.46
C ARG A 97 9.37 17.14 7.62
N ASP A 98 9.81 17.57 8.80
CA ASP A 98 9.84 16.79 10.04
C ASP A 98 8.44 16.44 10.57
N GLN A 99 7.43 17.25 10.23
CA GLN A 99 6.03 16.96 10.50
C GLN A 99 5.43 16.12 9.38
N TRP A 100 5.64 16.51 8.12
CA TRP A 100 5.12 15.81 6.94
C TRP A 100 5.50 14.32 6.92
N ILE A 101 6.74 14.00 7.29
CA ILE A 101 7.24 12.61 7.28
C ILE A 101 6.46 11.68 8.21
N MET A 102 5.79 12.23 9.23
CA MET A 102 5.01 11.47 10.21
C MET A 102 3.57 11.19 9.75
N ASP A 103 3.09 11.87 8.71
CA ASP A 103 1.71 11.74 8.23
C ASP A 103 1.51 10.58 7.24
N PHE A 104 2.60 10.07 6.67
CA PHE A 104 2.56 9.07 5.61
C PHE A 104 3.32 7.79 6.00
N PRO A 105 2.93 6.63 5.44
CA PRO A 105 3.69 5.39 5.57
C PRO A 105 5.17 5.61 5.20
N ALA A 106 6.08 4.92 5.88
CA ALA A 106 7.53 5.13 5.79
C ALA A 106 8.06 5.03 4.35
N GLN A 107 7.63 4.02 3.59
CA GLN A 107 8.06 3.87 2.20
C GLN A 107 7.49 4.97 1.29
N VAL A 108 6.26 5.42 1.57
CA VAL A 108 5.60 6.52 0.85
C VAL A 108 6.34 7.83 1.11
N ALA A 109 6.61 8.14 2.38
CA ALA A 109 7.34 9.35 2.78
C ALA A 109 8.79 9.37 2.24
N LEU A 110 9.47 8.21 2.24
CA LEU A 110 10.79 8.06 1.65
C LEU A 110 10.77 8.35 0.15
N THR A 111 9.85 7.72 -0.58
CA THR A 111 9.72 7.89 -2.03
C THR A 111 9.33 9.33 -2.38
N GLY A 112 8.39 9.92 -1.64
CA GLY A 112 8.01 11.33 -1.80
C GLY A 112 9.18 12.28 -1.57
N SER A 113 10.01 12.02 -0.55
CA SER A 113 11.24 12.80 -0.30
C SER A 113 12.22 12.71 -1.48
N GLN A 114 12.37 11.54 -2.10
CA GLN A 114 13.25 11.36 -3.25
C GLN A 114 12.75 12.11 -4.49
N ILE A 115 11.43 12.14 -4.70
CA ILE A 115 10.81 12.92 -5.78
C ILE A 115 11.12 14.40 -5.60
N TRP A 116 10.84 14.96 -4.42
CA TRP A 116 11.07 16.38 -4.14
C TRP A 116 12.55 16.75 -4.16
N TRP A 117 13.41 15.91 -3.60
CA TRP A 117 14.86 16.11 -3.70
C TRP A 117 15.30 16.20 -5.18
N THR A 118 14.77 15.33 -6.04
CA THR A 118 15.09 15.37 -7.48
C THR A 118 14.61 16.68 -8.13
N VAL A 119 13.41 17.14 -7.79
CA VAL A 119 12.86 18.42 -8.29
C VAL A 119 13.72 19.60 -7.84
N GLU A 120 14.08 19.65 -6.56
CA GLU A 120 14.90 20.71 -5.97
C GLU A 120 16.30 20.76 -6.60
N VAL A 121 16.94 19.61 -6.80
CA VAL A 121 18.25 19.50 -7.44
C VAL A 121 18.19 19.95 -8.89
N CYS A 122 17.20 19.48 -9.66
CA CYS A 122 17.01 19.93 -11.04
C CYS A 122 16.78 21.44 -11.13
N ALA A 123 15.97 22.01 -10.23
CA ALA A 123 15.74 23.44 -10.16
C ALA A 123 17.01 24.23 -9.80
N ALA A 124 17.85 23.69 -8.91
CA ALA A 124 19.14 24.30 -8.57
C ALA A 124 20.09 24.33 -9.77
N PHE A 125 20.17 23.25 -10.55
CA PHE A 125 20.96 23.22 -11.79
C PHE A 125 20.44 24.20 -12.85
N ALA A 126 19.13 24.31 -13.02
CA ALA A 126 18.54 25.28 -13.96
C ALA A 126 18.88 26.73 -13.58
N LYS A 127 18.81 27.08 -12.28
CA LYS A 127 19.21 28.41 -11.79
C LYS A 127 20.68 28.73 -12.04
N LEU A 128 21.55 27.72 -11.87
CA LEU A 128 22.97 27.86 -12.16
C LEU A 128 23.23 28.15 -13.65
N GLU A 129 22.51 27.49 -14.56
CA GLU A 129 22.61 27.75 -16.01
C GLU A 129 22.13 29.16 -16.40
N GLU A 130 21.17 29.72 -15.66
CA GLU A 130 20.69 31.09 -15.83
C GLU A 130 21.64 32.16 -15.25
N GLY A 131 22.72 31.76 -14.58
CA GLY A 131 23.74 32.66 -14.03
C GLY A 131 23.42 33.19 -12.63
N TYR A 132 22.50 32.55 -11.91
CA TYR A 132 22.31 32.80 -10.47
C TYR A 132 23.37 32.00 -9.70
N GLU A 133 24.41 32.68 -9.21
CA GLU A 133 25.36 32.15 -8.21
C GLU A 133 24.78 32.20 -6.78
#